data_AF-A0A1F8CSD7-F1
#
_entry.id   AF-A0A1F8CSD7-F1
#
_cell.length_a   1.000
_cell.length_b   1.000
_cell.length_c   1.000
_cell.angle_alpha   90.00
_cell.angle_beta   90.00
_cell.angle_gamma   90.00
#
_symmetry.space_group_name_H-M   'P 1'
#
loop_
_entity.id
_entity.type
_entity.pdbx_description
1 polymer ?
#
loop_
_entity_poly.entity_id
_entity_poly.type
_entity_poly.pdbx_seq_one_letter_code
_entity_poly.pdbx_strand_id
1 'polypeptide(L)'
;MKLSVVLAVKNEEKNLRLCLESVKEIAEEIVIVDEYSTDRTVEIAREYGSRVFSNRHKYNFHESKQLAVEKARGEWILQLDADERVSSELADEIRQVIDMSYEQLRSRVIDVKKKRLFEKHQYLIEKRDGKLGKKTGEVAGFFIPRVNFFLGSPLIHAGVYPDGVIRLVKKGKARLPAKSVHEQFEVDGEVVWLSFDLEHHDSPTLKRYVLRMNRYTDLRAFDFKRENLRRNILNLLWYVSGKPLIVFLSMYIRHGGYKDGMRGFIWSFLSSLHFPIAYFKYWNVE
;
A
#
# COMPACT_ATOMS: atom_id res chain seq x y z
N MET A 1 -7.13 -26.09 4.12
CA MET A 1 -7.45 -24.67 4.28
C MET A 1 -6.67 -23.89 3.25
N LYS A 2 -7.33 -23.24 2.29
CA LYS A 2 -6.62 -22.64 1.16
C LYS A 2 -6.17 -21.21 1.45
N LEU A 3 -7.05 -20.35 1.93
CA LEU A 3 -6.74 -18.93 2.13
C LEU A 3 -6.82 -18.51 3.61
N SER A 4 -5.71 -18.00 4.14
CA SER A 4 -5.67 -17.22 5.37
C SER A 4 -5.59 -15.73 5.05
N VAL A 5 -6.45 -14.92 5.67
CA VAL A 5 -6.31 -13.46 5.67
C VAL A 5 -5.60 -13.03 6.95
N VAL A 6 -4.59 -12.18 6.82
CA VAL A 6 -3.76 -11.74 7.94
C VAL A 6 -3.70 -10.23 8.04
N LEU A 7 -3.81 -9.70 9.26
CA LEU A 7 -3.72 -8.27 9.54
C LEU A 7 -2.86 -8.01 10.78
N ALA A 8 -2.16 -6.88 10.77
CA ALA A 8 -1.70 -6.22 11.98
C ALA A 8 -2.56 -4.98 12.21
N VAL A 9 -3.00 -4.73 13.44
CA VAL A 9 -3.97 -3.66 13.73
C VAL A 9 -3.60 -2.89 15.00
N LYS A 10 -3.99 -1.61 15.02
CA LYS A 10 -3.92 -0.76 16.21
C LYS A 10 -4.91 0.39 16.10
N ASN A 11 -5.94 0.38 16.94
CA ASN A 11 -6.99 1.40 16.99
C ASN A 11 -7.65 1.67 15.62
N GLU A 12 -8.16 0.60 15.00
CA GLU A 12 -8.77 0.59 13.68
C GLU A 12 -10.29 0.31 13.73
N GLU A 13 -10.98 0.70 14.82
CA GLU A 13 -12.42 0.45 14.99
C GLU A 13 -13.29 0.93 13.81
N LYS A 14 -12.83 1.99 13.12
CA LYS A 14 -13.55 2.63 12.02
C LYS A 14 -13.40 1.89 10.69
N ASN A 15 -12.33 1.13 10.51
CA ASN A 15 -11.97 0.54 9.22
C ASN A 15 -12.07 -0.99 9.26
N LEU A 16 -11.69 -1.62 10.37
CA LEU A 16 -11.54 -3.07 10.48
C LEU A 16 -12.81 -3.82 10.06
N ARG A 17 -13.99 -3.37 10.48
CA ARG A 17 -15.25 -4.01 10.09
C ARG A 17 -15.41 -4.10 8.58
N LEU A 18 -15.20 -2.99 7.88
CA LEU A 18 -15.38 -2.92 6.43
C LEU A 18 -14.31 -3.72 5.68
N CYS A 19 -13.10 -3.80 6.23
CA CYS A 19 -12.04 -4.68 5.73
C CYS A 19 -12.46 -6.16 5.85
N LEU A 20 -12.86 -6.61 7.05
CA LEU A 20 -13.25 -8.00 7.30
C LEU A 20 -14.50 -8.41 6.51
N GLU A 21 -15.49 -7.52 6.37
CA GLU A 21 -16.66 -7.73 5.51
C GLU A 21 -16.26 -8.00 4.05
N SER A 22 -15.22 -7.31 3.54
CA SER A 22 -14.77 -7.46 2.15
C SER A 22 -14.13 -8.81 1.84
N VAL A 23 -13.73 -9.57 2.87
CA VAL A 23 -13.05 -10.87 2.72
C VAL A 23 -13.78 -12.04 3.35
N LYS A 24 -14.90 -11.81 4.06
CA LYS A 24 -15.60 -12.84 4.83
C LYS A 24 -16.01 -14.07 4.00
N GLU A 25 -16.27 -13.88 2.71
CA GLU A 25 -16.71 -14.93 1.80
C GLU A 25 -15.54 -15.69 1.13
N ILE A 26 -14.29 -15.24 1.30
CA ILE A 26 -13.08 -15.88 0.74
C ILE A 26 -12.13 -16.41 1.81
N ALA A 27 -12.16 -15.83 3.01
CA ALA A 27 -11.27 -16.19 4.09
C ALA A 27 -11.74 -17.46 4.79
N GLU A 28 -10.94 -18.53 4.75
CA GLU A 28 -11.19 -19.71 5.58
C GLU A 28 -10.60 -19.55 6.99
N GLU A 29 -9.64 -18.63 7.14
CA GLU A 29 -9.06 -18.22 8.42
C GLU A 29 -8.75 -16.73 8.39
N ILE A 30 -9.02 -16.07 9.51
CA ILE A 30 -8.60 -14.69 9.75
C ILE A 30 -7.67 -14.67 10.95
N VAL A 31 -6.45 -14.16 10.77
CA VAL A 31 -5.45 -13.98 11.83
C VAL A 31 -5.17 -12.51 12.01
N ILE A 32 -5.32 -12.03 13.24
CA ILE A 32 -5.09 -10.63 13.57
C ILE A 32 -4.03 -10.55 14.67
N VAL A 33 -3.00 -9.74 14.44
CA VAL A 33 -2.05 -9.33 15.48
C VAL A 33 -2.40 -7.91 15.92
N ASP A 34 -2.91 -7.78 17.14
CA ASP A 34 -3.27 -6.52 17.76
C ASP A 34 -2.12 -5.94 18.59
N GLU A 35 -1.83 -4.66 18.38
CA GLU A 35 -0.83 -3.92 19.17
C GLU A 35 -1.44 -3.17 20.35
N TYR A 36 -2.25 -3.89 21.15
CA TYR A 36 -2.94 -3.37 22.32
C TYR A 36 -3.86 -2.20 21.98
N SER A 37 -4.80 -2.44 21.08
CA SER A 37 -5.85 -1.45 20.79
C SER A 37 -6.64 -1.11 22.05
N THR A 38 -6.94 0.17 22.21
CA THR A 38 -7.70 0.74 23.33
C THR A 38 -9.14 1.08 22.96
N ASP A 39 -9.50 0.88 21.69
CA ASP A 39 -10.84 1.07 21.14
C ASP A 39 -11.54 -0.28 20.89
N ARG A 40 -12.61 -0.28 20.10
CA ARG A 40 -13.39 -1.52 19.82
C ARG A 40 -12.76 -2.45 18.78
N THR A 41 -11.51 -2.23 18.37
CA THR A 41 -10.84 -3.03 17.32
C THR A 41 -10.86 -4.53 17.64
N VAL A 42 -10.47 -4.92 18.86
CA VAL A 42 -10.39 -6.34 19.25
C VAL A 42 -11.79 -6.98 19.40
N GLU A 43 -12.78 -6.19 19.83
CA GLU A 43 -14.18 -6.62 19.88
C GLU A 43 -14.68 -6.96 18.47
N ILE A 44 -14.51 -6.03 17.52
CA ILE A 44 -14.86 -6.22 16.11
C ILE A 44 -14.16 -7.44 15.54
N ALA A 45 -12.84 -7.60 15.74
CA ALA A 45 -12.08 -8.76 15.28
C ALA A 45 -12.72 -10.10 15.72
N ARG A 46 -13.16 -10.19 16.97
CA ARG A 46 -13.77 -11.40 17.54
C ARG A 46 -15.16 -11.70 16.97
N GLU A 47 -15.94 -10.69 16.60
CA GLU A 47 -17.24 -10.89 15.94
C GLU A 47 -17.12 -11.66 14.62
N TYR A 48 -16.00 -11.49 13.89
CA TYR A 48 -15.70 -12.22 12.65
C TYR A 48 -15.01 -13.57 12.87
N GLY A 49 -14.95 -14.06 14.12
CA GLY A 49 -14.30 -15.34 14.44
C GLY A 49 -12.77 -15.32 14.26
N SER A 50 -12.15 -14.13 14.25
CA SER A 50 -10.71 -13.99 14.00
C SER A 50 -9.87 -14.59 15.14
N ARG A 51 -8.76 -15.21 14.79
CA ARG A 51 -7.72 -15.62 15.73
C ARG A 51 -6.86 -14.40 16.09
N VAL A 52 -7.18 -13.78 17.22
CA VAL A 52 -6.49 -12.56 17.68
C VAL A 52 -5.30 -12.92 18.58
N PHE A 53 -4.13 -12.39 18.22
CA PHE A 53 -2.90 -12.44 19.01
C PHE A 53 -2.55 -11.02 19.46
N SER A 54 -1.96 -10.88 20.63
CA SER A 54 -1.44 -9.58 21.09
C SER A 54 0.07 -9.55 20.92
N ASN A 55 0.61 -8.41 20.50
CA ASN A 55 2.04 -8.23 20.38
C ASN A 55 2.47 -6.82 20.80
N ARG A 56 3.51 -6.73 21.65
CA ARG A 56 3.98 -5.46 22.23
C ARG A 56 5.27 -5.03 21.56
N HIS A 57 5.23 -4.64 20.29
CA HIS A 57 6.40 -3.98 19.70
C HIS A 57 6.39 -2.49 20.04
N LYS A 58 7.42 -2.06 20.75
CA LYS A 58 7.61 -0.66 21.15
C LYS A 58 8.08 0.23 19.98
N TYR A 59 8.56 -0.38 18.88
CA TYR A 59 9.32 0.33 17.84
C TYR A 59 8.96 0.00 16.38
N ASN A 60 8.33 -1.15 16.07
CA ASN A 60 8.16 -1.58 14.67
C ASN A 60 6.83 -2.33 14.40
N PHE A 61 5.85 -1.63 13.84
CA PHE A 61 4.56 -2.21 13.43
C PHE A 61 4.69 -3.31 12.38
N HIS A 62 5.79 -3.32 11.61
CA HIS A 62 6.01 -4.28 10.54
C HIS A 62 6.30 -5.70 11.04
N GLU A 63 6.88 -5.83 12.24
CA GLU A 63 7.08 -7.13 12.89
C GLU A 63 5.74 -7.81 13.20
N SER A 64 4.73 -7.02 13.57
CA SER A 64 3.37 -7.52 13.78
C SER A 64 2.74 -8.09 12.51
N LYS A 65 3.04 -7.51 11.33
CA LYS A 65 2.59 -8.06 10.05
C LYS A 65 3.23 -9.41 9.76
N GLN A 66 4.55 -9.52 9.93
CA GLN A 66 5.26 -10.78 9.74
C GLN A 66 4.80 -11.86 10.73
N LEU A 67 4.55 -11.51 11.99
CA LEU A 67 3.99 -12.43 12.97
C LEU A 67 2.61 -12.96 12.54
N ALA A 68 1.76 -12.10 11.97
CA ALA A 68 0.45 -12.53 11.48
C ALA A 68 0.59 -13.57 10.35
N VAL A 69 1.54 -13.36 9.42
CA VAL A 69 1.90 -14.31 8.36
C VAL A 69 2.38 -15.64 8.95
N GLU A 70 3.21 -15.63 10.00
CA GLU A 70 3.72 -16.85 10.66
C GLU A 70 2.65 -17.65 11.40
N LYS A 71 1.63 -16.96 11.94
CA LYS A 71 0.51 -17.59 12.67
C LYS A 71 -0.57 -18.16 11.74
N ALA A 72 -0.60 -17.74 10.47
CA ALA A 72 -1.50 -18.25 9.45
C ALA A 72 -1.23 -19.72 9.13
N ARG A 73 -2.29 -20.45 8.80
CA ARG A 73 -2.24 -21.89 8.50
C ARG A 73 -2.51 -22.22 7.04
N GLY A 74 -3.03 -21.27 6.27
CA GLY A 74 -3.45 -21.46 4.88
C GLY A 74 -2.28 -21.71 3.95
N GLU A 75 -2.57 -22.36 2.82
CA GLU A 75 -1.59 -22.50 1.74
C GLU A 75 -1.24 -21.12 1.14
N TRP A 76 -2.25 -20.29 0.98
CA TRP A 76 -2.14 -18.90 0.56
C TRP A 76 -2.42 -17.96 1.72
N ILE A 77 -1.70 -16.85 1.73
CA ILE A 77 -1.79 -15.80 2.72
C ILE A 77 -2.11 -14.50 1.99
N LEU A 78 -3.25 -13.90 2.31
CA LEU A 78 -3.60 -12.54 1.90
C LEU A 78 -3.35 -11.60 3.07
N GLN A 79 -2.29 -10.80 2.99
CA GLN A 79 -2.03 -9.74 3.96
C GLN A 79 -2.82 -8.48 3.59
N LEU A 80 -3.50 -7.89 4.56
CA LEU A 80 -4.23 -6.63 4.39
C LEU A 80 -3.88 -5.64 5.50
N ASP A 81 -3.97 -4.36 5.16
CA ASP A 81 -4.09 -3.27 6.14
C ASP A 81 -5.58 -3.03 6.46
N ALA A 82 -5.89 -2.56 7.67
CA ALA A 82 -7.28 -2.44 8.12
C ALA A 82 -8.12 -1.41 7.33
N ASP A 83 -7.45 -0.49 6.61
CA ASP A 83 -8.05 0.47 5.69
C ASP A 83 -8.06 -0.01 4.23
N GLU A 84 -7.62 -1.24 3.95
CA GLU A 84 -7.75 -1.89 2.65
C GLU A 84 -9.05 -2.71 2.56
N ARG A 85 -9.65 -2.79 1.37
CA ARG A 85 -10.84 -3.58 1.09
C ARG A 85 -10.70 -4.31 -0.23
N VAL A 86 -11.06 -5.59 -0.23
CA VAL A 86 -11.05 -6.42 -1.43
C VAL A 86 -12.33 -6.17 -2.21
N SER A 87 -12.25 -5.70 -3.46
CA SER A 87 -13.44 -5.56 -4.31
C SER A 87 -14.06 -6.93 -4.59
N SER A 88 -15.35 -6.99 -4.92
CA SER A 88 -16.01 -8.26 -5.24
C SER A 88 -15.33 -9.00 -6.39
N GLU A 89 -14.90 -8.27 -7.42
CA GLU A 89 -14.19 -8.81 -8.57
C GLU A 89 -12.79 -9.32 -8.20
N LEU A 90 -12.09 -8.61 -7.31
CA LEU A 90 -10.82 -9.08 -6.77
C LEU A 90 -11.01 -10.34 -5.91
N ALA A 91 -12.06 -10.41 -5.09
CA ALA A 91 -12.36 -11.59 -4.29
C ALA A 91 -12.61 -12.82 -5.19
N ASP A 92 -13.38 -12.66 -6.26
CA ASP A 92 -13.62 -13.72 -7.24
C ASP A 92 -12.34 -14.13 -7.97
N GLU A 93 -11.52 -13.17 -8.37
CA GLU A 93 -10.21 -13.45 -8.98
C GLU A 93 -9.29 -14.21 -8.01
N ILE A 94 -9.25 -13.82 -6.72
CA ILE A 94 -8.46 -14.51 -5.70
C ILE A 94 -8.92 -15.96 -5.53
N ARG A 95 -10.24 -16.22 -5.41
CA ARG A 95 -10.77 -17.59 -5.33
C ARG A 95 -10.33 -18.46 -6.50
N GLN A 96 -10.30 -17.89 -7.70
CA GLN A 96 -9.92 -18.62 -8.91
C GLN A 96 -8.41 -18.92 -8.94
N VAL A 97 -7.56 -17.93 -8.70
CA VAL A 97 -6.10 -18.09 -8.90
C VAL A 97 -5.44 -18.99 -7.87
N ILE A 98 -5.95 -19.06 -6.64
CA ILE A 98 -5.37 -19.92 -5.60
C ILE A 98 -5.56 -21.41 -5.90
N ASP A 99 -6.45 -21.74 -6.85
CA ASP A 99 -6.78 -23.09 -7.28
C ASP A 99 -6.16 -23.47 -8.64
N MET A 100 -5.48 -22.54 -9.30
CA MET A 100 -4.90 -22.75 -10.62
C MET A 100 -3.52 -23.40 -10.54
N SER A 101 -3.21 -24.26 -11.53
CA SER A 101 -1.84 -24.75 -11.77
C SER A 101 -0.93 -23.62 -12.28
N TYR A 102 0.38 -23.86 -12.24
CA TYR A 102 1.37 -22.92 -12.79
C TYR A 102 1.10 -22.59 -14.26
N GLU A 103 0.76 -23.57 -15.09
CA GLU A 103 0.45 -23.40 -16.51
C GLU A 103 -0.83 -22.59 -16.73
N GLN A 104 -1.84 -22.79 -15.89
CA GLN A 104 -3.08 -22.01 -15.93
C GLN A 104 -2.82 -20.54 -15.54
N LEU A 105 -2.02 -20.31 -14.49
CA LEU A 105 -1.65 -18.95 -14.06
C LEU A 105 -0.85 -18.22 -15.15
N ARG A 106 0.06 -18.91 -15.84
CA ARG A 106 0.87 -18.34 -16.92
C ARG A 106 0.10 -18.07 -18.21
N SER A 107 -0.95 -18.84 -18.47
CA SER A 107 -1.82 -18.67 -19.65
C SER A 107 -2.96 -17.67 -19.43
N ARG A 108 -3.14 -17.17 -18.20
CA ARG A 108 -4.20 -16.23 -17.85
C ARG A 108 -4.10 -14.93 -18.65
N VAL A 109 -5.24 -14.50 -19.18
CA VAL A 109 -5.36 -13.27 -19.96
C VAL A 109 -5.55 -12.09 -19.02
N ILE A 110 -4.61 -11.14 -19.08
CA ILE A 110 -4.75 -9.80 -18.49
C ILE A 110 -4.98 -8.83 -19.64
N ASP A 111 -5.93 -7.88 -19.47
CA ASP A 111 -6.15 -6.81 -20.44
C ASP A 111 -4.83 -6.15 -20.86
N VAL A 112 -4.62 -6.00 -22.18
CA VAL A 112 -3.33 -5.56 -22.73
C VAL A 112 -2.93 -4.17 -22.24
N LYS A 113 -3.90 -3.26 -22.05
CA LYS A 113 -3.62 -1.90 -21.55
C LYS A 113 -3.22 -1.97 -20.07
N LYS A 114 -3.90 -2.78 -19.26
CA LYS A 114 -3.51 -3.03 -17.86
C LYS A 114 -2.13 -3.66 -17.76
N LYS A 115 -1.85 -4.68 -18.59
CA LYS A 115 -0.56 -5.36 -18.62
C LYS A 115 0.61 -4.39 -18.84
N ARG A 116 0.52 -3.51 -19.85
CA ARG A 116 1.58 -2.52 -20.11
C ARG A 116 1.77 -1.53 -18.95
N LEU A 117 0.67 -1.12 -18.32
CA LEU A 117 0.70 -0.24 -17.15
C LEU A 117 1.36 -0.92 -15.95
N PHE A 118 1.01 -2.18 -15.70
CA PHE A 118 1.53 -3.01 -14.61
C PHE A 118 3.01 -3.32 -14.79
N GLU A 119 3.44 -3.73 -15.99
CA GLU A 119 4.85 -3.96 -16.31
C GLU A 119 5.70 -2.70 -16.12
N LYS A 120 5.19 -1.54 -16.55
CA LYS A 120 5.87 -0.26 -16.33
C LYS A 120 5.98 0.06 -14.83
N HIS A 121 4.92 -0.19 -14.06
CA HIS A 121 4.91 0.06 -12.63
C HIS A 121 5.88 -0.88 -11.90
N GLN A 122 5.84 -2.18 -12.21
CA GLN A 122 6.77 -3.17 -11.68
C GLN A 122 8.21 -2.78 -11.95
N TYR A 123 8.56 -2.35 -13.16
CA TYR A 123 9.91 -1.87 -13.48
C TYR A 123 10.35 -0.71 -12.59
N LEU A 124 9.45 0.23 -12.27
CA LEU A 124 9.77 1.36 -11.38
C LEU A 124 10.00 0.90 -9.94
N ILE A 125 9.22 -0.06 -9.44
CA ILE A 125 9.46 -0.66 -8.12
C ILE A 125 10.78 -1.41 -8.13
N GLU A 126 11.04 -2.26 -9.13
CA GLU A 126 12.26 -3.07 -9.20
C GLU A 126 13.53 -2.22 -9.29
N LYS A 127 13.45 -1.07 -9.96
CA LYS A 127 14.55 -0.10 -10.01
C LYS A 127 14.84 0.52 -8.63
N ARG A 128 13.82 0.70 -7.80
CA ARG A 128 13.93 1.31 -6.46
C ARG A 128 14.34 0.29 -5.39
N ASP A 129 13.69 -0.87 -5.40
CA ASP A 129 13.71 -1.83 -4.30
C ASP A 129 14.45 -3.14 -4.65
N GLY A 130 14.87 -3.31 -5.91
CA GLY A 130 15.48 -4.55 -6.42
C GLY A 130 14.47 -5.49 -7.07
N LYS A 131 14.95 -6.55 -7.72
CA LYS A 131 14.09 -7.50 -8.45
C LYS A 131 13.05 -8.16 -7.53
N LEU A 132 11.81 -8.25 -8.04
CA LEU A 132 10.67 -8.79 -7.32
C LEU A 132 10.41 -10.22 -7.80
N GLY A 133 10.70 -11.20 -6.94
CA GLY A 133 10.56 -12.63 -7.26
C GLY A 133 11.71 -13.23 -8.08
N LYS A 134 11.58 -14.53 -8.37
CA LYS A 134 12.53 -15.34 -9.14
C LYS A 134 11.78 -16.26 -10.11
N LYS A 135 12.34 -16.51 -11.30
CA LYS A 135 11.78 -17.53 -12.22
C LYS A 135 12.14 -18.92 -11.71
N THR A 136 11.23 -19.53 -10.95
CA THR A 136 11.42 -20.85 -10.33
C THR A 136 10.51 -21.94 -10.91
N GLY A 137 9.61 -21.60 -11.85
CA GLY A 137 8.60 -22.52 -12.35
C GLY A 137 7.38 -22.67 -11.42
N GLU A 138 7.27 -21.82 -10.40
CA GLU A 138 6.14 -21.77 -9.46
C GLU A 138 5.76 -20.30 -9.24
N VAL A 139 4.46 -19.99 -9.32
CA VAL A 139 3.95 -18.69 -8.88
C VAL A 139 3.79 -18.75 -7.36
N ALA A 140 4.54 -17.91 -6.66
CA ALA A 140 4.57 -17.87 -5.20
C ALA A 140 4.01 -16.56 -4.63
N GLY A 141 3.65 -15.60 -5.48
CA GLY A 141 3.04 -14.36 -5.05
C GLY A 141 2.31 -13.64 -6.17
N PHE A 142 1.47 -12.70 -5.77
CA PHE A 142 0.73 -11.87 -6.68
C PHE A 142 0.85 -10.39 -6.32
N PHE A 143 1.15 -9.59 -7.34
CA PHE A 143 0.85 -8.16 -7.32
C PHE A 143 -0.65 -7.95 -7.42
N ILE A 144 -1.16 -7.06 -6.59
CA ILE A 144 -2.52 -6.58 -6.65
C ILE A 144 -2.47 -5.08 -6.98
N PRO A 145 -3.14 -4.60 -8.04
CA PRO A 145 -3.25 -3.17 -8.28
C PRO A 145 -4.05 -2.55 -7.15
N ARG A 146 -3.49 -1.56 -6.46
CA ARG A 146 -4.19 -0.84 -5.40
C ARG A 146 -4.71 0.49 -5.93
N VAL A 147 -5.99 0.77 -5.66
CA VAL A 147 -6.61 2.06 -5.92
C VAL A 147 -6.73 2.86 -4.62
N ASN A 148 -6.12 4.04 -4.63
CA ASN A 148 -6.14 4.93 -3.47
C ASN A 148 -7.42 5.78 -3.49
N PHE A 149 -8.16 5.76 -2.38
CA PHE A 149 -9.32 6.63 -2.19
C PHE A 149 -8.88 7.94 -1.54
N PHE A 150 -9.18 9.05 -2.21
CA PHE A 150 -8.90 10.39 -1.73
C PHE A 150 -10.20 11.17 -1.58
N LEU A 151 -10.47 11.66 -0.36
CA LEU A 151 -11.72 12.37 -0.02
C LEU A 151 -12.97 11.54 -0.34
N GLY A 152 -12.92 10.24 -0.04
CA GLY A 152 -14.06 9.32 -0.18
C GLY A 152 -14.35 8.85 -1.60
N SER A 153 -13.45 9.06 -2.55
CA SER A 153 -13.62 8.55 -3.92
C SER A 153 -12.30 8.06 -4.51
N PRO A 154 -12.33 7.13 -5.48
CA PRO A 154 -11.13 6.68 -6.17
C PRO A 154 -10.35 7.83 -6.81
N LEU A 155 -9.04 7.79 -6.67
CA LEU A 155 -8.10 8.67 -7.37
C LEU A 155 -7.29 7.82 -8.37
N ILE A 156 -7.50 8.06 -9.66
CA ILE A 156 -6.99 7.20 -10.74
C ILE A 156 -5.84 7.88 -11.50
N HIS A 157 -5.90 9.20 -11.63
CA HIS A 157 -4.96 9.98 -12.40
C HIS A 157 -3.90 10.60 -11.48
N ALA A 158 -3.19 11.64 -11.94
CA ALA A 158 -2.10 12.28 -11.22
C ALA A 158 -0.89 11.36 -10.90
N GLY A 159 -0.82 10.18 -11.54
CA GLY A 159 0.29 9.25 -11.44
C GLY A 159 0.25 8.37 -10.18
N VAL A 160 -0.93 8.23 -9.56
CA VAL A 160 -1.11 7.48 -8.30
C VAL A 160 -1.60 6.05 -8.50
N TYR A 161 -2.10 5.71 -9.70
CA TYR A 161 -2.58 4.38 -10.03
C TYR A 161 -1.79 3.75 -11.18
N PRO A 162 -1.52 2.43 -11.14
CA PRO A 162 -1.71 1.57 -9.97
C PRO A 162 -0.66 1.89 -8.90
N ASP A 163 -1.01 1.63 -7.65
CA ASP A 163 -0.07 1.57 -6.53
C ASP A 163 0.16 0.09 -6.17
N GLY A 164 0.96 -0.61 -6.96
CA GLY A 164 1.07 -2.07 -6.91
C GLY A 164 1.64 -2.59 -5.61
N VAL A 165 0.95 -3.56 -5.00
CA VAL A 165 1.39 -4.21 -3.75
C VAL A 165 1.39 -5.73 -3.90
N ILE A 166 2.41 -6.40 -3.35
CA ILE A 166 2.42 -7.85 -3.19
C ILE A 166 1.68 -8.14 -1.88
N ARG A 167 0.48 -8.74 -1.97
CA ARG A 167 -0.35 -9.02 -0.78
C ARG A 167 -0.81 -10.46 -0.69
N LEU A 168 -0.98 -11.15 -1.82
CA LEU A 168 -1.32 -12.57 -1.87
C LEU A 168 -0.05 -13.38 -2.14
N VAL A 169 0.35 -14.21 -1.18
CA VAL A 169 1.60 -14.98 -1.23
C VAL A 169 1.40 -16.41 -0.78
N LYS A 170 2.22 -17.33 -1.29
CA LYS A 170 2.21 -18.72 -0.85
C LYS A 170 2.97 -18.86 0.46
N LYS A 171 2.38 -19.58 1.42
CA LYS A 171 2.97 -19.79 2.74
C LYS A 171 4.33 -20.48 2.63
N GLY A 172 5.31 -19.97 3.37
CA GLY A 172 6.69 -20.49 3.37
C GLY A 172 7.52 -20.07 2.15
N LYS A 173 6.93 -19.35 1.19
CA LYS A 173 7.62 -18.81 0.00
C LYS A 173 7.75 -17.29 0.01
N ALA A 174 7.29 -16.61 1.06
CA ALA A 174 7.40 -15.17 1.17
C ALA A 174 7.61 -14.73 2.61
N ARG A 175 8.30 -13.60 2.79
CA ARG A 175 8.51 -12.96 4.10
C ARG A 175 8.46 -11.44 3.97
N LEU A 176 7.95 -10.77 5.00
CA LEU A 176 8.11 -9.33 5.16
C LEU A 176 9.45 -9.06 5.85
N PRO A 177 10.30 -8.18 5.29
CA PRO A 177 11.62 -7.91 5.86
C PRO A 177 11.58 -7.08 7.16
N ALA A 178 10.44 -6.49 7.50
CA ALA A 178 10.21 -5.62 8.65
C ALA A 178 11.17 -4.42 8.73
N LYS A 179 11.52 -3.82 7.58
CA LYS A 179 12.51 -2.74 7.47
C LYS A 179 11.88 -1.35 7.27
N SER A 180 10.71 -1.25 6.64
CA SER A 180 10.14 0.05 6.21
C SER A 180 8.63 0.02 6.01
N VAL A 181 7.99 1.19 6.11
CA VAL A 181 6.55 1.42 5.89
C VAL A 181 6.06 1.15 4.47
N HIS A 182 6.97 1.07 3.50
CA HIS A 182 6.66 0.81 2.10
C HIS A 182 7.20 -0.55 1.62
N GLU A 183 7.43 -1.47 2.55
CA GLU A 183 7.97 -2.78 2.22
C GLU A 183 6.98 -3.65 1.44
N GLN A 184 7.55 -4.40 0.50
CA GLN A 184 6.89 -5.47 -0.24
C GLN A 184 7.33 -6.81 0.36
N PHE A 185 6.58 -7.88 0.10
CA PHE A 185 7.09 -9.23 0.39
C PHE A 185 8.34 -9.52 -0.43
N GLU A 186 9.35 -10.08 0.23
CA GLU A 186 10.41 -10.81 -0.45
C GLU A 186 9.87 -12.20 -0.78
N VAL A 187 9.72 -12.51 -2.07
CA VAL A 187 9.10 -13.75 -2.55
C VAL A 187 10.15 -14.67 -3.17
N ASP A 188 10.18 -15.92 -2.74
CA ASP A 188 10.99 -17.01 -3.29
C ASP A 188 10.19 -17.81 -4.34
N GLY A 189 9.86 -17.11 -5.42
CA GLY A 189 9.19 -17.68 -6.59
C GLY A 189 8.71 -16.59 -7.54
N GLU A 190 7.96 -16.98 -8.57
CA GLU A 190 7.46 -16.02 -9.56
C GLU A 190 6.33 -15.18 -8.96
N VAL A 191 6.34 -13.89 -9.28
CA VAL A 191 5.28 -12.95 -8.89
C VAL A 191 4.57 -12.49 -10.16
N VAL A 192 3.24 -12.63 -10.17
CA VAL A 192 2.40 -12.23 -11.33
C VAL A 192 1.32 -11.25 -10.89
N TRP A 193 0.70 -10.53 -11.82
CA TRP A 193 -0.32 -9.53 -11.50
C TRP A 193 -1.71 -10.12 -11.47
N LEU A 194 -2.51 -9.72 -10.48
CA LEU A 194 -3.98 -9.72 -10.52
C LEU A 194 -4.50 -8.54 -11.34
N SER A 195 -5.76 -8.62 -11.75
CA SER A 195 -6.40 -7.72 -12.70
C SER A 195 -7.32 -6.71 -12.01
N PHE A 196 -7.90 -7.08 -10.88
CA PHE A 196 -8.87 -6.27 -10.15
C PHE A 196 -8.27 -5.61 -8.92
N ASP A 197 -8.92 -4.53 -8.48
CA ASP A 197 -8.31 -3.56 -7.59
C ASP A 197 -8.52 -3.90 -6.11
N LEU A 198 -7.46 -3.68 -5.33
CA LEU A 198 -7.56 -3.54 -3.89
C LEU A 198 -7.86 -2.08 -3.57
N GLU A 199 -8.95 -1.80 -2.86
CA GLU A 199 -9.28 -0.44 -2.46
C GLU A 199 -8.51 -0.04 -1.20
N HIS A 200 -7.97 1.16 -1.15
CA HIS A 200 -7.22 1.67 0.00
C HIS A 200 -7.80 3.00 0.49
N HIS A 201 -8.40 2.98 1.68
CA HIS A 201 -9.20 4.06 2.27
C HIS A 201 -8.42 4.85 3.33
N ASP A 202 -7.18 5.22 3.03
CA ASP A 202 -6.27 5.85 3.99
C ASP A 202 -6.60 7.33 4.32
N SER A 203 -7.27 8.03 3.40
CA SER A 203 -7.48 9.49 3.43
C SER A 203 -8.92 9.90 3.09
N PRO A 204 -9.93 9.43 3.87
CA PRO A 204 -11.33 9.79 3.65
C PRO A 204 -11.61 11.28 3.86
N THR A 205 -10.75 12.00 4.60
CA THR A 205 -10.93 13.44 4.89
C THR A 205 -9.66 14.22 4.66
N LEU A 206 -9.82 15.51 4.32
CA LEU A 206 -8.69 16.43 4.15
C LEU A 206 -7.88 16.59 5.45
N LYS A 207 -8.55 16.58 6.62
CA LYS A 207 -7.89 16.61 7.93
C LYS A 207 -6.90 15.45 8.10
N ARG A 208 -7.33 14.21 7.80
CA ARG A 208 -6.45 13.03 7.91
C ARG A 208 -5.29 13.11 6.93
N TYR A 209 -5.55 13.57 5.71
CA TYR A 209 -4.50 13.80 4.71
C TYR A 209 -3.45 14.82 5.18
N VAL A 210 -3.88 16.00 5.68
CA VAL A 210 -2.96 17.07 6.12
C VAL A 210 -2.11 16.61 7.32
N LEU A 211 -2.68 15.87 8.27
CA LEU A 211 -1.91 15.28 9.38
C LEU A 211 -0.81 14.34 8.87
N ARG A 212 -1.12 13.55 7.85
CA ARG A 212 -0.15 12.66 7.22
C ARG A 212 0.92 13.42 6.44
N MET A 213 0.52 14.42 5.65
CA MET A 213 1.42 15.34 4.95
C MET A 213 2.40 16.00 5.92
N ASN A 214 1.96 16.37 7.12
CA ASN A 214 2.84 16.94 8.13
C ASN A 214 3.99 15.98 8.49
N ARG A 215 3.68 14.71 8.77
CA ARG A 215 4.70 13.68 9.06
C ARG A 215 5.67 13.47 7.90
N TYR A 216 5.17 13.37 6.66
CA TYR A 216 6.03 13.21 5.49
C TYR A 216 6.95 14.40 5.25
N THR A 217 6.46 15.62 5.48
CA THR A 217 7.27 16.83 5.33
C THR A 217 8.29 16.98 6.46
N ASP A 218 8.02 16.47 7.67
CA ASP A 218 9.01 16.37 8.75
C ASP A 218 10.15 15.41 8.36
N LEU A 219 9.82 14.21 7.87
CA LEU A 219 10.81 13.24 7.39
C LEU A 219 11.66 13.82 6.25
N ARG A 220 11.04 14.52 5.30
CA ARG A 220 11.76 15.13 4.19
C ARG A 220 12.65 16.30 4.65
N ALA A 221 12.24 17.05 5.66
CA ALA A 221 13.07 18.07 6.27
C ALA A 221 14.32 17.46 6.93
N PHE A 222 14.15 16.31 7.60
CA PHE A 222 15.26 15.54 8.16
C PHE A 222 16.20 15.02 7.07
N ASP A 223 15.66 14.51 5.94
CA ASP A 223 16.48 14.10 4.79
C ASP A 223 17.32 15.26 4.26
N PHE A 224 16.76 16.46 4.12
CA PHE A 224 17.53 17.64 3.68
C PHE A 224 18.68 17.98 4.64
N LYS A 225 18.48 17.81 5.95
CA LYS A 225 19.55 17.97 6.95
C LYS A 225 20.62 16.89 6.79
N ARG A 226 20.23 15.62 6.66
CA ARG A 226 21.17 14.50 6.44
C ARG A 226 21.97 14.64 5.15
N GLU A 227 21.35 15.14 4.09
CA GLU A 227 21.96 15.41 2.79
C GLU A 227 22.84 16.68 2.79
N ASN A 228 22.94 17.41 3.91
CA ASN A 228 23.65 18.69 4.02
C ASN A 228 23.26 19.69 2.93
N LEU A 229 21.95 19.80 2.65
CA LEU A 229 21.44 20.67 1.61
C LEU A 229 21.85 22.14 1.88
N ARG A 230 22.57 22.77 0.93
CA ARG A 230 23.04 24.15 1.11
C ARG A 230 21.87 25.13 1.25
N ARG A 231 21.87 25.92 2.33
CA ARG A 231 20.90 27.00 2.55
C ARG A 231 21.32 28.25 1.78
N ASN A 232 20.89 28.37 0.53
CA ASN A 232 21.17 29.51 -0.34
C ASN A 232 19.93 29.94 -1.14
N ILE A 233 20.01 31.11 -1.78
CA ILE A 233 18.88 31.68 -2.52
C ILE A 233 18.41 30.79 -3.68
N LEU A 234 19.34 30.06 -4.34
CA LEU A 234 19.00 29.16 -5.44
C LEU A 234 18.15 27.98 -4.95
N ASN A 235 18.55 27.33 -3.85
CA ASN A 235 17.77 26.25 -3.26
C ASN A 235 16.45 26.75 -2.67
N LEU A 236 16.41 27.96 -2.11
CA LEU A 236 15.16 28.57 -1.67
C LEU A 236 14.18 28.71 -2.85
N LEU A 237 14.58 29.37 -3.93
CA LEU A 237 13.72 29.55 -5.12
C LEU A 237 13.33 28.21 -5.75
N TRP A 238 14.25 27.25 -5.76
CA TRP A 238 14.00 25.92 -6.30
C TRP A 238 12.95 25.16 -5.48
N TYR A 239 13.13 25.02 -4.17
CA TYR A 239 12.22 24.20 -3.35
C TYR A 239 10.90 24.90 -3.01
N VAL A 240 10.87 26.24 -3.03
CA VAL A 240 9.66 27.01 -2.75
C VAL A 240 8.80 27.24 -3.99
N SER A 241 9.42 27.43 -5.17
CA SER A 241 8.68 27.81 -6.38
C SER A 241 8.90 26.84 -7.54
N GLY A 242 10.16 26.59 -7.92
CA GLY A 242 10.48 25.81 -9.13
C GLY A 242 9.98 24.37 -9.09
N LYS A 243 10.40 23.62 -8.06
CA LYS A 243 10.06 22.21 -7.87
C LYS A 243 8.55 22.00 -7.67
N PRO A 244 7.83 22.79 -6.83
CA PRO A 244 6.37 22.69 -6.73
C PRO A 244 5.66 22.90 -8.06
N LEU A 245 6.04 23.92 -8.84
CA LEU A 245 5.42 24.18 -10.13
C LEU A 245 5.59 23.00 -11.09
N ILE A 246 6.80 22.45 -11.20
CA ILE A 246 7.09 21.29 -12.05
C ILE A 246 6.27 20.07 -11.61
N VAL A 247 6.21 19.79 -10.30
CA VAL A 247 5.47 18.63 -9.78
C VAL A 247 3.97 18.81 -9.99
N PHE A 248 3.42 20.01 -9.73
CA PHE A 248 2.02 20.30 -9.97
C PHE A 248 1.65 20.11 -11.45
N LEU A 249 2.39 20.72 -12.39
CA LEU A 249 2.13 20.58 -13.82
C LEU A 249 2.28 19.14 -14.28
N SER A 250 3.28 18.42 -13.76
CA SER A 250 3.48 17.01 -14.06
C SER A 250 2.32 16.14 -13.58
N MET A 251 1.84 16.32 -12.35
CA MET A 251 0.75 15.52 -11.80
C MET A 251 -0.60 15.92 -12.42
N TYR A 252 -0.90 17.21 -12.44
CA TYR A 252 -2.20 17.70 -12.88
C TYR A 252 -2.38 17.57 -14.39
N ILE A 253 -1.37 17.95 -15.20
CA ILE A 253 -1.47 17.96 -16.67
C ILE A 253 -0.91 16.67 -17.27
N ARG A 254 0.40 16.41 -17.10
CA ARG A 254 1.07 15.27 -17.77
C ARG A 254 0.49 13.92 -17.34
N HIS A 255 0.15 13.76 -16.07
CA HIS A 255 -0.50 12.56 -15.53
C HIS A 255 -2.03 12.66 -15.50
N GLY A 256 -2.61 13.69 -16.12
CA GLY A 256 -4.05 13.80 -16.29
C GLY A 256 -4.83 13.97 -15.00
N GLY A 257 -4.23 14.47 -13.91
CA GLY A 257 -4.94 14.73 -12.65
C GLY A 257 -6.23 15.55 -12.84
N TYR A 258 -6.31 16.42 -13.85
CA TYR A 258 -7.55 17.14 -14.19
C TYR A 258 -8.74 16.23 -14.50
N LYS A 259 -8.52 14.97 -14.90
CA LYS A 259 -9.58 13.98 -15.17
C LYS A 259 -10.28 13.49 -13.91
N ASP A 260 -9.65 13.61 -12.74
CA ASP A 260 -10.27 13.34 -11.44
C ASP A 260 -10.96 14.59 -10.85
N GLY A 261 -11.11 15.65 -11.65
CA GLY A 261 -11.76 16.91 -11.27
C GLY A 261 -11.09 17.59 -10.09
N MET A 262 -11.90 18.11 -9.16
CA MET A 262 -11.39 18.85 -8.00
C MET A 262 -10.47 18.01 -7.10
N ARG A 263 -10.72 16.69 -6.99
CA ARG A 263 -9.86 15.80 -6.21
C ARG A 263 -8.46 15.71 -6.80
N GLY A 264 -8.36 15.56 -8.12
CA GLY A 264 -7.07 15.54 -8.80
C GLY A 264 -6.32 16.87 -8.73
N PHE A 265 -7.04 18.00 -8.76
CA PHE A 265 -6.46 19.32 -8.49
C PHE A 265 -5.90 19.40 -7.08
N ILE A 266 -6.73 19.14 -6.05
CA ILE A 266 -6.33 19.21 -4.64
C ILE A 266 -5.13 18.29 -4.38
N TRP A 267 -5.19 17.05 -4.88
CA TRP A 267 -4.10 16.10 -4.72
C TRP A 267 -2.79 16.62 -5.34
N SER A 268 -2.84 17.07 -6.59
CA SER A 268 -1.66 17.59 -7.30
C SER A 268 -1.09 18.84 -6.62
N PHE A 269 -1.97 19.72 -6.13
CA PHE A 269 -1.59 20.94 -5.44
C PHE A 269 -0.96 20.65 -4.07
N LEU A 270 -1.61 19.85 -3.23
CA LEU A 270 -1.05 19.51 -1.92
C LEU A 270 0.24 18.70 -2.03
N SER A 271 0.34 17.81 -3.02
CA SER A 271 1.56 17.05 -3.29
C SER A 271 2.72 17.97 -3.70
N SER A 272 2.45 19.05 -4.44
CA SER A 272 3.48 20.03 -4.78
C SER A 272 3.89 20.89 -3.58
N LEU A 273 2.98 21.14 -2.64
CA LEU A 273 3.26 21.86 -1.39
C LEU A 273 4.12 21.06 -0.40
N HIS A 274 4.32 19.75 -0.58
CA HIS A 274 5.26 18.99 0.23
C HIS A 274 6.66 19.60 0.23
N PHE A 275 7.13 20.13 -0.90
CA PHE A 275 8.49 20.67 -1.03
C PHE A 275 8.71 21.97 -0.25
N PRO A 276 7.90 23.04 -0.41
CA PRO A 276 8.06 24.27 0.35
C PRO A 276 7.89 24.01 1.85
N ILE A 277 6.88 23.22 2.24
CA ILE A 277 6.64 22.91 3.65
C ILE A 277 7.83 22.18 4.26
N ALA A 278 8.35 21.14 3.61
CA ALA A 278 9.53 20.42 4.09
C ALA A 278 10.78 21.31 4.12
N TYR A 279 10.95 22.18 3.13
CA TYR A 279 12.10 23.08 3.07
C TYR A 279 12.06 24.14 4.18
N PHE A 280 10.89 24.74 4.45
CA PHE A 280 10.74 25.69 5.56
C PHE A 280 10.91 25.04 6.92
N LYS A 281 10.39 23.80 7.10
CA LYS A 281 10.69 23.01 8.29
C LYS A 281 12.19 22.81 8.45
N TYR A 282 12.89 22.35 7.40
CA TYR A 282 14.35 22.19 7.40
C TYR A 282 15.09 23.49 7.73
N TRP A 283 14.61 24.63 7.25
CA TRP A 283 15.20 25.94 7.52
C TRP A 283 15.04 26.36 9.00
N ASN A 284 13.92 25.97 9.62
CA ASN A 284 13.60 26.28 11.02
C ASN A 284 14.13 25.23 12.03
N VAL A 285 14.68 24.10 11.55
CA VAL A 285 15.36 23.14 12.43
C VAL A 285 16.78 23.65 12.70
N GLU A 286 17.03 24.09 13.93
CA GLU A 286 18.39 24.25 14.50
C GLU A 286 19.14 22.91 14.47
#